data_AF-A0A8T3XCM4-F1
#
_entry.id   AF-A0A8T3XCM4-F1
#
_cell.length_a   1.000
_cell.length_b   1.000
_cell.length_c   1.000
_cell.angle_alpha   90.00
_cell.angle_beta   90.00
_cell.angle_gamma   90.00
#
_symmetry.space_group_name_H-M   'P 1'
#
loop_
_entity.id
_entity.type
_entity.pdbx_description
1 polymer ?
#
loop_
_entity_poly.entity_id
_entity_poly.type
_entity_poly.pdbx_seq_one_letter_code
_entity_poly.pdbx_strand_id
1 'polypeptide(L)'
;MIVLHYFYLEISARRATNELNLDYGVVHRKFTQFRKVIAEYCNQEAKKLNGELELDESYFGGKRKGNRGRGANNKAIAFGILERKGHNYYK
;
A
#
# COMPACT_ATOMS: atom_id res chain seq x y z
N MET A 1 -16.47 0.41 -18.04
CA MET A 1 -16.87 -0.20 -16.75
C MET A 1 -16.19 -1.55 -16.50
N ILE A 2 -16.13 -2.48 -17.47
CA ILE A 2 -15.63 -3.85 -17.21
C ILE A 2 -14.12 -3.98 -16.90
N VAL A 3 -13.24 -3.20 -17.55
CA VAL A 3 -11.78 -3.24 -17.27
C VAL A 3 -11.45 -2.73 -15.87
N LEU A 4 -12.22 -1.77 -15.35
CA LEU A 4 -12.06 -1.26 -13.99
C LEU A 4 -12.46 -2.31 -12.95
N HIS A 5 -13.50 -3.09 -13.21
CA HIS A 5 -13.92 -4.19 -12.33
C HIS A 5 -12.81 -5.24 -12.19
N TYR A 6 -12.16 -5.61 -13.29
CA TYR A 6 -11.00 -6.52 -13.27
C TYR A 6 -9.80 -5.94 -12.51
N PHE A 7 -9.56 -4.63 -12.66
CA PHE A 7 -8.54 -3.94 -11.90
C PHE A 7 -8.84 -3.95 -10.40
N TYR A 8 -10.10 -3.71 -10.01
CA TYR A 8 -10.56 -3.76 -8.62
C TYR A 8 -10.44 -5.16 -8.01
N LEU A 9 -10.72 -6.21 -8.78
CA LEU A 9 -10.53 -7.61 -8.37
C LEU A 9 -9.06 -8.05 -8.37
N GLU A 10 -8.11 -7.13 -8.58
CA GLU A 10 -6.66 -7.38 -8.62
C GLU A 10 -6.25 -8.43 -9.67
N ILE A 11 -7.07 -8.62 -10.70
CA ILE A 11 -6.76 -9.53 -11.79
C ILE A 11 -5.65 -8.92 -12.66
N SER A 12 -4.64 -9.71 -12.99
CA SER A 12 -3.53 -9.22 -13.83
C SER A 12 -4.02 -8.74 -15.19
N ALA A 13 -3.38 -7.70 -15.74
CA ALA A 13 -3.76 -7.14 -17.04
C ALA A 13 -3.76 -8.20 -18.16
N ARG A 14 -2.83 -9.14 -18.13
CA ARG A 14 -2.75 -10.26 -19.08
C ARG A 14 -3.96 -11.19 -18.96
N ARG A 15 -4.36 -11.56 -17.74
CA ARG A 15 -5.54 -12.41 -17.53
C ARG A 15 -6.82 -11.67 -17.93
N ALA A 16 -6.96 -10.40 -17.56
CA ALA A 16 -8.08 -9.56 -17.97
C ALA A 16 -8.18 -9.42 -19.49
N THR A 17 -7.04 -9.32 -20.20
CA THR A 17 -6.99 -9.30 -21.67
C THR A 17 -7.61 -10.55 -22.27
N ASN A 18 -7.22 -11.73 -21.77
CA ASN A 18 -7.71 -13.02 -22.25
C ASN A 18 -9.21 -13.20 -21.95
N GLU A 19 -9.65 -12.87 -20.74
CA GLU A 19 -11.05 -13.06 -20.34
C GLU A 19 -12.01 -12.05 -21.01
N LEU A 20 -11.54 -10.83 -21.28
CA LEU A 20 -12.35 -9.79 -21.93
C LEU A 20 -12.21 -9.79 -23.46
N ASN A 21 -11.33 -10.64 -24.01
CA ASN A 21 -10.98 -10.67 -25.42
C ASN A 21 -10.64 -9.28 -25.99
N LEU A 22 -9.80 -8.54 -25.27
CA LEU A 22 -9.36 -7.18 -25.63
C LEU A 22 -7.89 -7.18 -26.05
N ASP A 23 -7.43 -6.09 -26.66
CA ASP A 23 -6.00 -5.86 -26.88
C ASP A 23 -5.27 -5.61 -25.55
N TYR A 24 -4.10 -6.26 -25.38
CA TYR A 24 -3.29 -6.12 -24.17
C TYR A 24 -2.84 -4.68 -23.95
N GLY A 25 -2.46 -3.98 -25.02
CA GLY A 25 -2.04 -2.58 -24.96
C GLY A 25 -3.15 -1.69 -24.41
N VAL A 26 -4.40 -1.91 -24.83
CA VAL A 26 -5.58 -1.20 -24.33
C VAL A 26 -5.77 -1.44 -22.82
N VAL A 27 -5.80 -2.71 -22.39
CA VAL A 27 -6.00 -3.08 -20.98
C VAL A 27 -4.87 -2.54 -20.11
N HIS A 28 -3.63 -2.69 -20.56
CA HIS A 28 -2.45 -2.19 -19.85
C HIS A 28 -2.46 -0.66 -19.70
N ARG A 29 -2.77 0.08 -20.76
CA ARG A 29 -2.90 1.55 -20.69
C ARG A 29 -3.97 1.97 -19.69
N LYS A 30 -5.12 1.29 -19.67
CA LYS A 30 -6.21 1.58 -18.71
C LYS A 30 -5.79 1.29 -17.27
N PHE A 31 -5.16 0.15 -17.02
CA PHE A 31 -4.63 -0.20 -15.70
C PHE A 31 -3.62 0.85 -15.19
N THR A 32 -2.72 1.29 -16.07
CA THR A 32 -1.76 2.34 -15.73
C THR A 32 -2.45 3.68 -15.46
N GLN A 33 -3.48 4.05 -16.22
CA GLN A 33 -4.29 5.25 -15.93
C GLN A 33 -4.94 5.17 -14.54
N PHE A 34 -5.53 4.03 -14.18
CA PHE A 34 -6.14 3.84 -12.85
C PHE A 34 -5.11 3.98 -11.72
N ARG A 35 -3.94 3.35 -11.86
CA ARG A 35 -2.85 3.49 -10.88
C ARG A 35 -2.39 4.94 -10.73
N LYS A 36 -2.30 5.70 -11.82
CA LYS A 36 -1.92 7.12 -11.77
C LYS A 36 -2.93 7.95 -11.00
N VAL A 37 -4.23 7.75 -11.26
CA VAL A 37 -5.30 8.46 -10.53
C VAL A 37 -5.27 8.12 -9.04
N ILE A 38 -5.09 6.85 -8.69
CA ILE A 38 -4.95 6.42 -7.28
C ILE A 38 -3.72 7.07 -6.65
N ALA A 39 -2.57 7.03 -7.32
CA ALA A 39 -1.34 7.64 -6.82
C ALA A 39 -1.48 9.15 -6.63
N GLU A 40 -2.14 9.84 -7.57
CA GLU A 40 -2.42 11.26 -7.46
C GLU A 40 -3.34 11.57 -6.27
N TYR A 41 -4.43 10.80 -6.11
CA TYR A 41 -5.30 10.90 -4.95
C TYR A 41 -4.53 10.67 -3.65
N CYS A 42 -3.76 9.58 -3.54
CA CYS A 42 -2.94 9.30 -2.36
C CYS A 42 -1.92 10.41 -2.07
N ASN A 43 -1.30 11.01 -3.09
CA ASN A 43 -0.41 12.14 -2.92
C ASN A 43 -1.14 13.40 -2.45
N GLN A 44 -2.36 13.64 -2.93
CA GLN A 44 -3.19 14.74 -2.46
C GLN A 44 -3.65 14.52 -1.01
N GLU A 45 -4.05 13.31 -0.65
CA GLU A 45 -4.36 12.95 0.74
C GLU A 45 -3.13 13.07 1.63
N ALA A 46 -1.95 12.63 1.17
CA ALA A 46 -0.70 12.76 1.91
C ALA A 46 -0.31 14.24 2.12
N LYS A 47 -0.63 15.14 1.19
CA LYS A 47 -0.45 16.59 1.40
C LYS A 47 -1.34 17.17 2.50
N LYS A 48 -2.42 16.48 2.88
CA LYS A 48 -3.23 16.88 4.05
C LYS A 48 -2.52 16.58 5.36
N LEU A 49 -1.51 15.70 5.35
CA LEU A 49 -0.61 15.52 6.48
C LEU A 49 0.22 16.79 6.62
N ASN A 50 -0.16 17.63 7.58
CA ASN A 50 0.38 18.98 7.80
C ASN A 50 1.29 19.01 9.04
N GLY A 51 1.21 17.97 9.88
CA GLY A 51 1.96 17.89 11.14
C GLY A 51 3.32 17.21 11.05
N GLU A 52 3.90 17.00 12.23
CA GLU A 52 5.05 16.12 12.42
C GLU A 52 4.58 14.66 12.32
N LEU A 53 5.17 13.91 11.38
CA LEU A 53 4.95 12.48 11.26
C LEU A 53 6.01 11.76 12.09
N GLU A 54 5.59 10.99 13.09
CA GLU A 54 6.46 10.11 13.83
C GLU A 54 6.35 8.69 13.28
N LEU A 55 7.50 8.14 12.91
CA LEU A 55 7.64 6.75 12.48
C LEU A 55 8.30 5.99 13.62
N ASP A 56 7.58 5.02 14.20
CA ASP A 56 8.14 4.13 15.21
C ASP A 56 8.20 2.69 14.71
N GLU A 57 9.31 2.03 15.03
CA GLU A 57 9.53 0.62 14.73
C GLU A 57 9.46 -0.20 16.01
N SER A 58 8.38 -0.96 16.15
CA SER A 58 8.18 -1.89 17.27
C SER A 58 8.54 -3.32 16.86
N TYR A 59 9.35 -3.99 17.66
CA TYR A 59 9.81 -5.36 17.40
C TYR A 59 9.15 -6.34 18.38
N PHE A 60 8.21 -7.15 17.91
CA PHE A 60 7.46 -8.11 18.71
C PHE A 60 8.04 -9.53 18.63
N GLY A 61 7.92 -10.29 19.72
CA GLY A 61 8.36 -11.69 19.76
C GLY A 61 9.87 -11.88 20.02
N GLY A 62 10.41 -13.01 19.57
CA GLY A 62 11.82 -13.37 19.80
C GLY A 62 12.13 -13.81 21.24
N LYS A 63 11.23 -14.53 21.93
CA LYS A 63 11.47 -15.03 23.29
C LYS A 63 12.46 -16.21 23.25
N ARG A 64 13.75 -15.91 23.37
CA ARG A 64 14.85 -16.90 23.39
C ARG A 64 15.93 -16.48 24.40
N LYS A 65 16.60 -17.45 25.03
CA LYS A 65 17.87 -17.22 25.75
C LYS A 65 18.99 -16.91 24.73
N GLY A 66 19.68 -15.77 24.88
CA GLY A 66 20.76 -15.34 23.98
C GLY A 66 20.62 -13.88 23.54
N ASN A 67 21.09 -13.55 22.33
CA ASN A 67 21.10 -12.19 21.78
C ASN A 67 19.76 -11.47 21.98
N ARG A 68 19.81 -10.34 22.69
CA ARG A 68 18.68 -9.44 22.96
C ARG A 68 18.78 -8.20 22.05
N GLY A 69 17.72 -7.39 22.02
CA GLY A 69 17.70 -6.15 21.22
C GLY A 69 17.23 -6.35 19.78
N ARG A 70 17.48 -5.37 18.90
CA ARG A 70 16.92 -5.30 17.54
C ARG A 70 17.36 -6.44 16.61
N GLY A 71 18.56 -6.98 16.80
CA GLY A 71 19.12 -8.07 15.98
C GLY A 71 18.82 -9.50 16.44
N ALA A 72 17.81 -9.72 17.29
CA ALA A 72 17.45 -11.08 17.69
C ALA A 72 16.61 -11.77 16.61
N ASN A 73 16.92 -13.05 16.34
CA ASN A 73 16.16 -13.85 15.37
C ASN A 73 14.69 -14.03 15.80
N ASN A 74 13.82 -14.21 14.81
CA ASN A 74 12.38 -14.48 14.97
C ASN A 74 11.61 -13.34 15.67
N LYS A 75 12.01 -12.09 15.41
CA LYS A 75 11.20 -10.92 15.75
C LYS A 75 10.32 -10.52 14.56
N ALA A 76 9.05 -10.23 14.84
CA ALA A 76 8.17 -9.56 13.91
C ALA A 76 8.40 -8.05 14.02
N ILE A 77 8.63 -7.38 12.91
CA ILE A 77 8.75 -5.92 12.86
C ILE A 77 7.38 -5.35 12.54
N ALA A 78 6.93 -4.40 13.34
CA ALA A 78 5.74 -3.61 13.10
C ALA A 78 6.13 -2.14 13.00
N PHE A 79 5.60 -1.46 12.00
CA PHE A 79 5.80 -0.03 11.80
C PHE A 79 4.52 0.70 12.20
N GLY A 80 4.65 1.64 13.13
CA GLY A 80 3.60 2.59 13.50
C GLY A 80 3.86 3.93 12.84
N ILE A 81 2.81 4.53 12.26
CA ILE A 81 2.86 5.89 11.73
C ILE A 81 1.86 6.74 12.53
N LEU A 82 2.35 7.75 13.23
CA LEU A 82 1.55 8.66 14.04
C LEU A 82 1.68 10.09 13.50
N GLU A 83 0.56 10.75 13.23
CA GLU A 83 0.56 12.19 12.91
C GLU A 83 0.28 13.00 14.18
N ARG A 84 1.23 13.87 14.58
CA ARG A 84 1.04 14.79 15.71
C ARG A 84 0.57 16.16 15.18
N LYS A 85 -0.54 16.68 15.74
CA LYS A 85 -1.18 17.97 15.40
C LYS A 85 -1.88 18.05 14.02
N GLY A 86 -2.04 16.93 13.32
CA GLY A 86 -2.90 16.84 12.13
C GLY A 86 -4.38 16.69 12.45
N HIS A 87 -5.26 16.93 11.47
CA HIS A 87 -6.68 16.62 11.60
C HIS A 87 -6.86 15.10 11.67
N ASN A 88 -7.48 14.61 12.74
CA ASN A 88 -7.74 13.19 12.97
C ASN A 88 -8.38 12.50 11.75
N TYR A 89 -7.59 11.72 11.01
CA TYR A 89 -8.10 10.74 10.05
C TYR A 89 -7.65 9.34 10.53
N TYR A 90 -8.24 8.89 11.63
CA TYR A 90 -8.20 7.48 12.02
C TYR A 90 -9.64 6.95 11.99
N LYS A 91 -9.88 5.95 11.14
CA LYS A 91 -11.01 5.02 11.27
C LYS A 91 -10.45 3.61 11.23
#